data_AF-A0A3D8HVH8-F1
#
_entry.id   AF-A0A3D8HVH8-F1
#
_cell.length_a   1.000
_cell.length_b   1.000
_cell.length_c   1.000
_cell.angle_alpha   90.00
_cell.angle_beta   90.00
_cell.angle_gamma   90.00
#
_symmetry.space_group_name_H-M   'P 1'
#
loop_
_entity.id
_entity.type
_entity.pdbx_description
1 polymer ?
#
loop_
_entity_poly.entity_id
_entity_poly.type
_entity_poly.pdbx_seq_one_letter_code
_entity_poly.pdbx_strand_id
1 'polypeptide(L)'
;MSVLLCLKYAYNQSAKIDGITPNIENINNKSYKISRPFNIITKDTNPLIEDFLSYSISAKEVIEKAGYIATKSTKFSSKKSGKIVIAGSSSITPLMEKLVESYKNINPNVSIEIQQSDSTTGINSVLEGIADIGMVSRELKSAEINKGIKVQVLAIDGLAVIVNKANTIDNLSKDAIKAIYTGEITNWDKLK
;
A
#
# COMPACT_ATOMS: atom_id res chain seq x y z
N MET A 1 18.61 19.57 6.20
CA MET A 1 17.71 18.92 7.17
C MET A 1 17.17 17.65 6.52
N SER A 2 17.26 16.49 7.17
CA SER A 2 16.83 15.22 6.57
C SER A 2 15.67 14.62 7.35
N VAL A 3 14.58 14.34 6.66
CA VAL A 3 13.39 13.66 7.17
C VAL A 3 13.14 12.47 6.25
N LEU A 4 12.90 11.29 6.84
CA LEU A 4 12.59 10.08 6.08
C LEU A 4 11.14 9.66 6.35
N LEU A 5 10.42 9.26 5.30
CA LEU A 5 9.12 8.61 5.40
C LEU A 5 9.30 7.10 5.27
N CYS A 6 9.09 6.34 6.34
CA CYS A 6 9.17 4.88 6.29
C CYS A 6 8.49 4.26 7.52
N LEU A 7 7.55 3.33 7.32
CA LEU A 7 7.02 2.52 8.44
C LEU A 7 7.89 1.30 8.76
N LYS A 8 8.69 0.82 7.80
CA LYS A 8 9.32 -0.51 7.90
C LYS A 8 10.33 -0.66 9.05
N TYR A 9 10.76 0.42 9.72
CA TYR A 9 11.83 0.37 10.74
C TYR A 9 11.71 1.40 11.89
N ALA A 10 10.53 2.00 12.13
CA ALA A 10 10.49 3.33 12.75
C ALA A 10 9.91 3.48 14.16
N TYR A 11 9.42 2.43 14.82
CA TYR A 11 8.64 2.62 16.08
C TYR A 11 9.41 3.35 17.19
N ASN A 12 10.73 3.21 17.27
CA ASN A 12 11.55 3.83 18.32
C ASN A 12 12.13 5.21 17.95
N GLN A 13 11.77 5.77 16.79
CA GLN A 13 12.36 7.02 16.29
C GLN A 13 11.41 7.88 15.44
N SER A 14 10.13 7.51 15.38
CA SER A 14 9.13 8.27 14.65
C SER A 14 8.58 9.44 15.48
N ALA A 15 8.49 10.62 14.87
CA ALA A 15 7.77 11.74 15.46
C ALA A 15 6.25 11.48 15.42
N LYS A 16 5.54 11.88 16.47
CA LYS A 16 4.08 12.05 16.46
C LYS A 16 3.71 13.11 15.43
N ILE A 17 2.51 12.99 14.87
CA ILE A 17 1.97 13.99 13.95
C ILE A 17 0.68 14.56 14.52
N ASP A 18 0.66 15.87 14.77
CA ASP A 18 -0.41 16.55 15.51
C ASP A 18 -0.73 15.85 16.86
N GLY A 19 0.29 15.37 17.56
CA GLY A 19 0.17 14.62 18.81
C GLY A 19 -0.20 13.15 18.65
N ILE A 20 -0.47 12.67 17.43
CA ILE A 20 -0.89 11.30 17.16
C ILE A 20 0.30 10.40 16.81
N THR A 21 0.45 9.31 17.55
CA THR A 21 1.50 8.30 17.32
C THR A 21 1.21 7.48 16.04
N PRO A 22 2.22 7.24 15.18
CA PRO A 22 2.10 6.36 14.00
C PRO A 22 2.07 4.88 14.39
N ASN A 23 0.93 4.40 14.88
CA ASN A 23 0.73 2.98 15.23
C ASN A 23 -0.49 2.39 14.51
N ILE A 24 -0.61 1.06 14.54
CA ILE A 24 -1.68 0.32 13.84
C ILE A 24 -3.07 0.76 14.31
N GLU A 25 -3.25 0.96 15.62
CA GLU A 25 -4.53 1.39 16.19
C GLU A 25 -4.98 2.76 15.63
N ASN A 26 -4.08 3.74 15.63
CA ASN A 26 -4.36 5.09 15.16
C ASN A 26 -4.54 5.16 13.64
N ILE A 27 -3.88 4.30 12.89
CA ILE A 27 -4.10 4.18 11.44
C ILE A 27 -5.48 3.56 11.18
N ASN A 28 -5.85 2.49 11.89
CA ASN A 28 -7.12 1.81 11.72
C ASN A 28 -8.32 2.68 12.12
N ASN A 29 -8.21 3.43 13.22
CA ASN A 29 -9.27 4.36 13.66
C ASN A 29 -9.26 5.70 12.89
N LYS A 30 -8.36 5.86 11.90
CA LYS A 30 -8.19 7.04 11.04
C LYS A 30 -7.77 8.32 11.77
N SER A 31 -7.33 8.24 13.02
CA SER A 31 -6.76 9.40 13.74
C SER A 31 -5.39 9.78 13.19
N TYR A 32 -4.57 8.80 12.78
CA TYR A 32 -3.31 9.03 12.08
C TYR A 32 -3.53 9.11 10.57
N LYS A 33 -3.48 10.33 10.02
CA LYS A 33 -3.89 10.62 8.64
C LYS A 33 -2.78 10.44 7.59
N ILE A 34 -1.54 10.15 8.00
CA ILE A 34 -0.45 9.96 7.05
C ILE A 34 -0.38 8.47 6.68
N SER A 35 -1.33 8.06 5.86
CA SER A 35 -1.45 6.71 5.32
C SER A 35 -2.05 6.77 3.92
N ARG A 36 -1.87 5.70 3.16
CA ARG A 36 -2.47 5.55 1.83
C ARG A 36 -2.97 4.11 1.62
N PRO A 37 -4.05 3.93 0.86
CA PRO A 37 -4.49 2.59 0.50
C PRO A 37 -3.58 2.01 -0.58
N PHE A 38 -3.31 0.72 -0.46
CA PHE A 38 -2.88 -0.10 -1.58
C PHE A 38 -4.12 -0.76 -2.16
N ASN A 39 -4.53 -0.27 -3.32
CA ASN A 39 -5.68 -0.75 -4.05
C ASN A 39 -5.24 -1.72 -5.15
N ILE A 40 -6.05 -2.76 -5.34
CA ILE A 40 -6.04 -3.59 -6.53
C ILE A 40 -7.33 -3.35 -7.29
N ILE A 41 -7.22 -3.34 -8.62
CA ILE A 41 -8.34 -3.03 -9.50
C ILE A 41 -8.50 -4.06 -10.60
N THR A 42 -9.73 -4.27 -11.04
CA THR A 42 -10.07 -5.12 -12.18
C THR A 42 -11.17 -4.47 -13.00
N LYS A 43 -11.26 -4.80 -14.28
CA LYS A 43 -12.39 -4.42 -15.15
C LYS A 43 -13.25 -5.65 -15.42
N ASP A 44 -12.61 -6.66 -15.98
CA ASP A 44 -13.18 -7.98 -16.18
C ASP A 44 -12.64 -8.96 -15.13
N THR A 45 -13.35 -10.05 -14.90
CA THR A 45 -12.97 -11.06 -13.92
C THR A 45 -13.28 -12.45 -14.43
N ASN A 46 -12.58 -13.44 -13.89
CA ASN A 46 -12.82 -14.85 -14.13
C ASN A 46 -12.59 -15.62 -12.81
N PRO A 47 -12.94 -16.91 -12.73
CA PRO A 47 -12.81 -17.67 -11.49
C PRO A 47 -11.38 -17.79 -10.93
N LEU A 48 -10.33 -17.56 -11.73
CA LEU A 48 -8.95 -17.51 -11.27
C LEU A 48 -8.61 -16.14 -10.68
N ILE A 49 -9.03 -15.05 -11.33
CA ILE A 49 -8.86 -13.68 -10.84
C ILE A 49 -9.59 -13.51 -9.51
N GLU A 50 -10.86 -13.92 -9.41
CA GLU A 50 -11.64 -13.83 -8.17
C GLU A 50 -11.00 -14.61 -7.01
N ASP A 51 -10.44 -15.79 -7.31
CA ASP A 51 -9.75 -16.63 -6.35
C ASP A 51 -8.49 -15.93 -5.82
N PHE A 52 -7.67 -15.36 -6.72
CA PHE A 52 -6.49 -14.58 -6.32
C PHE A 52 -6.86 -13.30 -5.55
N LEU A 53 -7.90 -12.58 -5.97
CA LEU A 53 -8.39 -11.39 -5.27
C LEU A 53 -8.85 -11.75 -3.85
N SER A 54 -9.59 -12.84 -3.68
CA SER A 54 -10.03 -13.36 -2.38
C SER A 54 -8.86 -13.80 -1.50
N TYR A 55 -7.88 -14.49 -2.07
CA TYR A 55 -6.64 -14.82 -1.37
C TYR A 55 -5.90 -13.56 -0.91
N SER A 56 -5.72 -12.59 -1.80
CA SER A 56 -4.86 -11.42 -1.56
C SER A 56 -5.29 -10.60 -0.35
N ILE A 57 -6.59 -10.48 -0.08
CA ILE A 57 -7.13 -9.78 1.11
C ILE A 57 -7.20 -10.67 2.36
N SER A 58 -7.15 -11.99 2.21
CA SER A 58 -7.22 -12.93 3.33
C SER A 58 -5.85 -13.30 3.91
N ALA A 59 -4.77 -13.05 3.15
CA ALA A 59 -3.38 -13.35 3.47
C ALA A 59 -2.78 -12.41 4.54
N LYS A 60 -3.46 -12.25 5.68
CA LYS A 60 -3.08 -11.35 6.78
C LYS A 60 -1.62 -11.51 7.19
N GLU A 61 -1.16 -12.74 7.41
CA GLU A 61 0.22 -12.98 7.85
C GLU A 61 1.27 -12.51 6.84
N VAL A 62 1.00 -12.65 5.53
CA VAL A 62 1.91 -12.21 4.47
C VAL A 62 1.97 -10.68 4.43
N ILE A 63 0.81 -10.03 4.54
CA ILE A 63 0.68 -8.57 4.54
C ILE A 63 1.41 -7.97 5.76
N GLU A 64 1.17 -8.51 6.95
CA GLU A 64 1.76 -8.00 8.20
C GLU A 64 3.27 -8.25 8.27
N LYS A 65 3.75 -9.43 7.84
CA LYS A 65 5.19 -9.70 7.74
C LYS A 65 5.89 -8.78 6.74
N ALA A 66 5.18 -8.32 5.71
CA ALA A 66 5.70 -7.35 4.75
C ALA A 66 5.66 -5.89 5.26
N GLY A 67 5.11 -5.66 6.45
CA GLY A 67 5.07 -4.37 7.14
C GLY A 67 3.84 -3.50 6.82
N TYR A 68 2.77 -4.10 6.30
CA TYR A 68 1.54 -3.41 5.94
C TYR A 68 0.38 -3.83 6.85
N ILE A 69 -0.71 -3.06 6.84
CA ILE A 69 -1.88 -3.32 7.68
C ILE A 69 -2.93 -4.06 6.84
N ALA A 70 -3.25 -5.30 7.25
CA ALA A 70 -4.24 -6.14 6.59
C ALA A 70 -5.67 -5.67 6.86
N THR A 71 -6.54 -5.76 5.85
CA THR A 71 -7.95 -5.33 5.97
C THR A 71 -8.90 -6.47 6.35
N LYS A 72 -8.54 -7.71 6.06
CA LYS A 72 -9.32 -8.92 6.34
C LYS A 72 -8.41 -10.09 6.73
N SER A 73 -9.00 -11.13 7.32
CA SER A 73 -8.30 -12.35 7.72
C SER A 73 -9.26 -13.52 7.68
N THR A 74 -9.05 -14.45 6.75
CA THR A 74 -9.85 -15.67 6.62
C THR A 74 -8.95 -16.82 6.18
N LYS A 75 -9.25 -18.05 6.62
CA LYS A 75 -8.56 -19.23 6.10
C LYS A 75 -8.86 -19.35 4.60
N PHE A 76 -7.82 -19.61 3.80
CA PHE A 76 -7.93 -19.72 2.35
C PHE A 76 -7.37 -21.07 1.88
N SER A 77 -8.07 -21.71 0.95
CA SER A 77 -7.63 -22.93 0.28
C SER A 77 -8.29 -22.98 -1.09
N SER A 78 -7.50 -23.21 -2.13
CA SER A 78 -7.98 -23.38 -3.49
C SER A 78 -7.03 -24.24 -4.32
N LYS A 79 -7.50 -24.70 -5.47
CA LYS A 79 -6.67 -25.31 -6.52
C LYS A 79 -7.13 -24.78 -7.87
N LYS A 80 -6.37 -23.85 -8.43
CA LYS A 80 -6.60 -23.19 -9.72
C LYS A 80 -5.39 -23.38 -10.64
N SER A 81 -5.58 -23.06 -11.90
CA SER A 81 -4.55 -23.06 -12.94
C SER A 81 -4.84 -21.95 -13.95
N GLY A 82 -3.82 -21.47 -14.64
CA GLY A 82 -3.95 -20.45 -15.68
C GLY A 82 -2.91 -19.35 -15.55
N LYS A 83 -3.13 -18.24 -16.27
CA LYS A 83 -2.25 -17.07 -16.28
C LYS A 83 -2.99 -15.85 -15.71
N ILE A 84 -2.29 -15.04 -14.92
CA ILE A 84 -2.71 -13.70 -14.51
C ILE A 84 -1.57 -12.72 -14.86
N VAL A 85 -1.90 -11.58 -15.43
CA VAL A 85 -1.01 -10.42 -15.62
C VAL A 85 -1.42 -9.32 -14.66
N ILE A 86 -0.49 -8.87 -13.83
CA ILE A 86 -0.69 -7.79 -12.86
C ILE A 86 0.21 -6.61 -13.26
N ALA A 87 -0.32 -5.39 -13.29
CA ALA A 87 0.48 -4.21 -13.65
C ALA A 87 0.23 -3.01 -12.73
N GLY A 88 1.23 -2.16 -12.53
CA GLY A 88 1.03 -0.84 -11.91
C GLY A 88 2.04 -0.48 -10.84
N SER A 89 1.56 0.14 -9.75
CA SER A 89 2.38 0.84 -8.76
C SER A 89 3.57 0.03 -8.21
N SER A 90 4.77 0.56 -8.42
CA SER A 90 6.02 0.09 -7.80
C SER A 90 6.02 0.09 -6.28
N SER A 91 5.17 0.90 -5.64
CA SER A 91 5.01 0.86 -4.17
C SER A 91 4.35 -0.42 -3.68
N ILE A 92 3.52 -1.07 -4.52
CA ILE A 92 2.77 -2.29 -4.16
C ILE A 92 3.54 -3.54 -4.58
N THR A 93 4.39 -3.47 -5.61
CA THR A 93 5.15 -4.61 -6.14
C THR A 93 5.80 -5.48 -5.05
N PRO A 94 6.52 -4.95 -4.04
CA PRO A 94 7.16 -5.80 -3.03
C PRO A 94 6.16 -6.63 -2.21
N LEU A 95 4.97 -6.07 -1.92
CA LEU A 95 3.90 -6.81 -1.26
C LEU A 95 3.28 -7.83 -2.21
N MET A 96 3.02 -7.41 -3.46
CA MET A 96 2.41 -8.27 -4.47
C MET A 96 3.26 -9.50 -4.78
N GLU A 97 4.58 -9.35 -4.87
CA GLU A 97 5.51 -10.47 -5.05
C GLU A 97 5.40 -11.50 -3.92
N LYS A 98 5.31 -11.06 -2.66
CA LYS A 98 5.12 -11.95 -1.51
C LYS A 98 3.76 -12.65 -1.51
N LEU A 99 2.71 -11.94 -1.93
CA LEU A 99 1.38 -12.55 -2.10
C LEU A 99 1.39 -13.58 -3.23
N VAL A 100 2.00 -13.27 -4.38
CA VAL A 100 2.12 -14.20 -5.50
C VAL A 100 2.93 -15.44 -5.12
N GLU A 101 4.06 -15.27 -4.42
CA GLU A 101 4.89 -16.36 -3.91
C GLU A 101 4.06 -17.30 -3.01
N SER A 102 3.35 -16.74 -2.04
CA SER A 102 2.54 -17.55 -1.12
C SER A 102 1.27 -18.13 -1.77
N TYR A 103 0.67 -17.46 -2.76
CA TYR A 103 -0.46 -18.00 -3.54
C TYR A 103 -0.04 -19.19 -4.40
N LYS A 104 1.14 -19.13 -5.04
CA LYS A 104 1.67 -20.23 -5.86
C LYS A 104 1.96 -21.49 -5.04
N ASN A 105 2.29 -21.36 -3.76
CA ASN A 105 2.42 -22.53 -2.87
C ASN A 105 1.08 -23.28 -2.67
N ILE A 106 -0.05 -22.57 -2.78
CA ILE A 106 -1.40 -23.14 -2.70
C ILE A 106 -1.85 -23.60 -4.10
N ASN A 107 -1.50 -22.84 -5.14
CA ASN A 107 -1.92 -23.02 -6.52
C ASN A 107 -0.70 -23.14 -7.46
N PRO A 108 0.02 -24.28 -7.45
CA PRO A 108 1.29 -24.43 -8.18
C PRO A 108 1.16 -24.36 -9.71
N ASN A 109 -0.04 -24.57 -10.23
CA ASN A 109 -0.34 -24.52 -11.67
C ASN A 109 -0.74 -23.12 -12.16
N VAL A 110 -0.65 -22.10 -11.32
CA VAL A 110 -0.93 -20.71 -11.71
C VAL A 110 0.37 -19.98 -12.03
N SER A 111 0.41 -19.37 -13.21
CA SER A 111 1.46 -18.43 -13.60
C SER A 111 0.98 -17.00 -13.40
N ILE A 112 1.69 -16.22 -12.59
CA ILE A 112 1.42 -14.79 -12.39
C ILE A 112 2.65 -13.99 -12.80
N GLU A 113 2.44 -13.00 -13.65
CA GLU A 113 3.43 -12.04 -14.14
C GLU A 113 3.14 -10.66 -13.55
N ILE A 114 4.16 -9.98 -13.03
CA ILE A 114 4.03 -8.63 -12.46
C ILE A 114 4.81 -7.64 -13.33
N GLN A 115 4.13 -6.61 -13.81
CA GLN A 115 4.66 -5.52 -14.61
C GLN A 115 4.68 -4.23 -13.78
N GLN A 116 5.84 -3.96 -13.19
CA GLN A 116 6.03 -2.77 -12.37
C GLN A 116 6.10 -1.49 -13.22
N SER A 117 5.30 -0.50 -12.85
CA SER A 117 5.27 0.85 -13.41
C SER A 117 4.77 1.85 -12.35
N ASP A 118 3.74 2.64 -12.67
CA ASP A 118 3.07 3.59 -11.79
C ASP A 118 1.56 3.33 -11.71
N SER A 119 0.88 4.01 -10.80
CA SER A 119 -0.56 3.79 -10.57
C SER A 119 -1.44 4.17 -11.77
N THR A 120 -1.06 5.18 -12.55
CA THR A 120 -1.82 5.64 -13.71
C THR A 120 -1.66 4.66 -14.86
N THR A 121 -0.43 4.21 -15.12
CA THR A 121 -0.15 3.16 -16.09
C THR A 121 -0.90 1.88 -15.73
N GLY A 122 -0.90 1.45 -14.46
CA GLY A 122 -1.67 0.28 -14.01
C GLY A 122 -3.18 0.38 -14.25
N ILE A 123 -3.77 1.56 -14.06
CA ILE A 123 -5.19 1.82 -14.39
C ILE A 123 -5.44 1.67 -15.89
N ASN A 124 -4.60 2.27 -16.72
CA ASN A 124 -4.75 2.20 -18.17
C ASN A 124 -4.56 0.76 -18.68
N SER A 125 -3.57 0.02 -18.16
CA SER A 125 -3.35 -1.38 -18.54
C SER A 125 -4.58 -2.26 -18.30
N VAL A 126 -5.32 -2.04 -17.21
CA VAL A 126 -6.58 -2.77 -16.94
C VAL A 126 -7.70 -2.30 -17.88
N LEU A 127 -7.83 -1.00 -18.10
CA LEU A 127 -8.87 -0.45 -18.98
C LEU A 127 -8.74 -0.92 -20.43
N GLU A 128 -7.50 -1.05 -20.89
CA GLU A 128 -7.11 -1.47 -22.24
C GLU A 128 -7.02 -3.00 -22.39
N GLY A 129 -7.16 -3.77 -21.30
CA GLY A 129 -7.10 -5.22 -21.32
C GLY A 129 -5.68 -5.80 -21.47
N ILE A 130 -4.66 -4.99 -21.22
CA ILE A 130 -3.24 -5.42 -21.21
C ILE A 130 -2.93 -6.22 -19.94
N ALA A 131 -3.54 -5.85 -18.82
CA ALA A 131 -3.39 -6.53 -17.53
C ALA A 131 -4.76 -6.93 -16.97
N ASP A 132 -4.79 -8.08 -16.28
CA ASP A 132 -5.98 -8.58 -15.61
C ASP A 132 -6.24 -7.81 -14.31
N ILE A 133 -5.17 -7.44 -13.60
CA ILE A 133 -5.21 -6.76 -12.30
C ILE A 133 -4.29 -5.54 -12.32
N GLY A 134 -4.79 -4.42 -11.84
CA GLY A 134 -4.04 -3.18 -11.69
C GLY A 134 -3.66 -2.89 -10.24
N MET A 135 -2.49 -2.32 -10.01
CA MET A 135 -1.99 -1.90 -8.69
C MET A 135 -1.98 -0.38 -8.57
N VAL A 136 -2.70 0.17 -7.57
CA VAL A 136 -2.88 1.62 -7.38
C VAL A 136 -2.59 1.99 -5.92
N SER A 137 -1.52 2.73 -5.66
CA SER A 137 -1.07 3.09 -4.29
C SER A 137 -1.62 4.45 -3.83
N ARG A 138 -2.87 4.75 -4.20
CA ARG A 138 -3.58 5.98 -3.89
C ARG A 138 -5.08 5.76 -3.99
N GLU A 139 -5.85 6.72 -3.50
CA GLU A 139 -7.27 6.80 -3.81
C GLU A 139 -7.50 6.92 -5.32
N LEU A 140 -8.54 6.22 -5.81
CA LEU A 140 -8.98 6.34 -7.19
C LEU A 140 -9.92 7.54 -7.34
N LYS A 141 -9.83 8.20 -8.49
CA LYS A 141 -10.74 9.28 -8.86
C LYS A 141 -12.07 8.68 -9.31
N SER A 142 -13.19 9.34 -9.04
CA SER A 142 -14.51 8.89 -9.51
C SER A 142 -14.55 8.71 -11.04
N ALA A 143 -13.83 9.55 -11.79
CA ALA A 143 -13.70 9.41 -13.24
C ALA A 143 -12.94 8.14 -13.69
N GLU A 144 -12.09 7.57 -12.84
CA GLU A 144 -11.42 6.29 -13.10
C GLU A 144 -12.39 5.12 -12.80
N ILE A 145 -13.13 5.20 -11.69
CA ILE A 145 -14.10 4.18 -11.27
C ILE A 145 -15.26 4.07 -12.26
N ASN A 146 -15.78 5.21 -12.74
CA ASN A 146 -16.90 5.28 -13.66
C ASN A 146 -16.61 4.65 -15.04
N LYS A 147 -15.36 4.27 -15.32
CA LYS A 147 -14.96 3.52 -16.53
C LYS A 147 -15.19 2.00 -16.40
N GLY A 148 -15.91 1.56 -15.37
CA GLY A 148 -16.25 0.15 -15.15
C GLY A 148 -15.20 -0.62 -14.33
N ILE A 149 -14.35 0.09 -13.58
CA ILE A 149 -13.33 -0.53 -12.74
C ILE A 149 -13.92 -0.90 -11.39
N LYS A 150 -13.68 -2.14 -10.95
CA LYS A 150 -13.90 -2.60 -9.58
C LYS A 150 -12.64 -2.35 -8.75
N VAL A 151 -12.84 -1.85 -7.54
CA VAL A 151 -11.74 -1.50 -6.62
C VAL A 151 -11.83 -2.35 -5.36
N GLN A 152 -10.69 -2.86 -4.92
CA GLN A 152 -10.54 -3.57 -3.66
C GLN A 152 -9.31 -3.07 -2.91
N VAL A 153 -9.48 -2.75 -1.63
CA VAL A 153 -8.36 -2.36 -0.76
C VAL A 153 -7.61 -3.62 -0.34
N LEU A 154 -6.37 -3.76 -0.80
CA LEU A 154 -5.48 -4.87 -0.47
C LEU A 154 -4.91 -4.70 0.94
N ALA A 155 -4.33 -3.54 1.22
CA ALA A 155 -3.68 -3.22 2.48
C ALA A 155 -3.64 -1.71 2.70
N ILE A 156 -3.33 -1.29 3.93
CA ILE A 156 -3.01 0.10 4.24
C ILE A 156 -1.50 0.25 4.46
N ASP A 157 -0.92 1.23 3.78
CA ASP A 157 0.46 1.67 3.92
C ASP A 157 0.47 2.95 4.76
N GLY A 158 0.77 2.81 6.06
CA GLY A 158 1.03 3.99 6.89
C GLY A 158 2.43 4.54 6.61
N LEU A 159 2.64 5.83 6.85
CA LEU A 159 3.96 6.44 6.69
C LEU A 159 4.31 7.16 7.97
N ALA A 160 5.34 6.69 8.67
CA ALA A 160 5.91 7.38 9.80
C ALA A 160 6.96 8.39 9.34
N VAL A 161 6.97 9.55 9.99
CA VAL A 161 8.00 10.58 9.82
C VAL A 161 9.11 10.32 10.83
N ILE A 162 10.32 10.06 10.33
CA ILE A 162 11.49 9.73 11.15
C ILE A 162 12.45 10.92 11.18
N VAL A 163 12.93 11.24 12.38
CA VAL A 163 14.01 12.21 12.60
C VAL A 163 15.26 11.50 13.11
N ASN A 164 16.44 12.11 12.98
CA ASN A 164 17.67 11.52 13.53
C ASN A 164 17.56 11.30 15.06
N LYS A 165 18.18 10.23 15.60
CA LYS A 165 18.19 9.92 17.05
C LYS A 165 18.61 11.08 17.95
N ALA A 166 19.53 11.93 17.49
CA ALA A 166 20.01 13.09 18.23
C ALA A 166 19.03 14.27 18.21
N ASN A 167 17.99 14.22 17.38
CA ASN A 167 16.96 15.24 17.33
C ASN A 167 15.94 15.02 18.46
N THR A 168 15.68 16.06 19.23
CA THR A 168 14.77 16.01 20.40
C THR A 168 13.31 16.19 20.03
N ILE A 169 12.98 16.52 18.77
CA ILE A 169 11.60 16.71 18.32
C ILE A 169 10.89 15.35 18.28
N ASP A 170 9.87 15.21 19.12
CA ASP A 170 9.03 14.01 19.21
C ASP A 170 7.62 14.22 18.61
N ASN A 171 7.29 15.44 18.19
CA ASN A 171 6.00 15.81 17.61
C ASN A 171 6.15 16.88 16.53
N LEU A 172 5.46 16.71 15.41
CA LEU A 172 5.42 17.67 14.30
C LEU A 172 3.97 17.93 13.89
N SER A 173 3.63 19.16 13.53
CA SER A 173 2.34 19.43 12.89
C SER A 173 2.37 19.03 11.41
N LYS A 174 1.21 18.77 10.81
CA LYS A 174 1.14 18.57 9.35
C LYS A 174 1.68 19.75 8.55
N ASP A 175 1.42 20.96 9.00
CA ASP A 175 1.91 22.18 8.35
C ASP A 175 3.43 22.30 8.46
N ALA A 176 4.00 21.95 9.62
CA ALA A 176 5.44 21.87 9.79
C ALA A 176 6.05 20.85 8.82
N ILE A 177 5.47 19.65 8.71
CA ILE A 177 5.93 18.62 7.76
C ILE A 177 5.88 19.18 6.33
N LYS A 178 4.76 19.77 5.93
CA LYS A 178 4.63 20.38 4.61
C LYS A 178 5.73 21.41 4.37
N ALA A 179 5.92 22.35 5.30
CA ALA A 179 6.92 23.41 5.20
C ALA A 179 8.37 22.86 5.14
N ILE A 180 8.65 21.74 5.80
CA ILE A 180 9.95 21.06 5.70
C ILE A 180 10.15 20.49 4.30
N TYR A 181 9.16 19.76 3.78
CA TYR A 181 9.25 19.11 2.47
C TYR A 181 9.19 20.10 1.29
N THR A 182 8.60 21.29 1.48
CA THR A 182 8.63 22.38 0.49
C THR A 182 9.87 23.26 0.62
N GLY A 183 10.69 23.08 1.67
CA GLY A 183 11.91 23.86 1.89
C GLY A 183 11.69 25.23 2.53
N GLU A 184 10.48 25.54 3.00
CA GLU A 184 10.19 26.74 3.79
C GLU A 184 10.87 26.68 5.17
N ILE A 185 10.88 25.50 5.78
CA ILE A 185 11.59 25.22 7.03
C ILE A 185 12.81 24.34 6.74
N THR A 186 13.99 24.94 6.89
CA THR A 186 15.29 24.28 6.65
C THR A 186 16.12 24.06 7.91
N ASN A 187 15.66 24.56 9.07
CA ASN A 187 16.32 24.42 10.36
C ASN A 187 15.32 23.95 11.44
N TRP A 188 15.73 22.93 12.22
CA TRP A 188 14.98 22.35 13.33
C TRP A 188 14.67 23.33 14.45
N ASP A 189 15.49 24.36 14.66
CA ASP A 189 15.24 25.35 15.71
C ASP A 189 13.97 26.18 15.48
N LYS A 190 13.44 26.20 14.24
CA LYS A 190 12.16 26.85 13.91
C LYS A 190 10.93 26.03 14.33
N LEU A 191 11.14 24.83 14.86
CA LEU A 191 10.10 23.84 15.19
C LEU A 191 10.05 23.51 16.69
N LYS A 192 10.88 24.18 17.49
CA LYS A 192 10.92 24.07 18.95
C LYS A 192 10.00 25.09 19.60
#